data_AF-A0AAX4HKH3-F1
#
_entry.id   AF-A0AAX4HKH3-F1
#
_cell.length_a   1.000
_cell.length_b   1.000
_cell.length_c   1.000
_cell.angle_alpha   90.00
_cell.angle_beta   90.00
_cell.angle_gamma   90.00
#
_symmetry.space_group_name_H-M   'P 1'
#
loop_
_entity.id
_entity.type
_entity.pdbx_description
1 polymer ?
#
loop_
_entity_poly.entity_id
_entity_poly.type
_entity_poly.pdbx_seq_one_letter_code
_entity_poly.pdbx_strand_id
1 'polypeptide(L)'
;MKKLSYALLGLALAQGAWASPNIEIDRAWQRISNPVIMSTNFNYEFSALPLSGRVADKQKYWSSDYWARYKGGINYRWNAARPSGFNTVSPTQAQASQMTQAQLRTLAPSEKWDLYIGRYDYPLKREISNYASPNRPTWEGICDGWAGAAMNHDEPTPITLANPDGIQIPFGSSDIKALLSWYYAKKFSDGHSQMGSRCNGSSTSTSDRCQHDMNAGAFHMVLANKIGRDGTTFIADIDRGSEVWNHIAYDFRSTVRSRNLPPLRTSAPGTVSMVRVRTVVNYVFLLTRNTWEPVLGTSRQITRSRTYEYYLDLDSSGKIIGGEWISTQRPDFLWLSRKVGTFTGIFSKLPNLLKEIPVSVEDELADELAMEDELY
;
A
#
# COMPACT_ATOMS: atom_id res chain seq x y z
N MET A 1 -78.77 54.46 -5.09
CA MET A 1 -78.47 54.44 -3.64
C MET A 1 -77.82 53.11 -3.27
N LYS A 2 -76.73 53.17 -2.48
CA LYS A 2 -75.99 52.08 -1.77
C LYS A 2 -75.06 51.21 -2.65
N LYS A 3 -73.79 51.59 -2.81
CA LYS A 3 -72.57 51.31 -1.98
C LYS A 3 -71.96 49.93 -2.25
N LEU A 4 -70.96 49.88 -3.14
CA LEU A 4 -69.96 48.81 -3.23
C LEU A 4 -69.02 48.92 -2.01
N SER A 5 -68.85 47.82 -1.27
CA SER A 5 -67.81 47.68 -0.25
C SER A 5 -66.83 46.61 -0.71
N TYR A 6 -65.55 46.98 -0.84
CA TYR A 6 -64.46 46.05 -1.08
C TYR A 6 -64.06 45.40 0.25
N ALA A 7 -64.18 44.08 0.34
CA ALA A 7 -63.59 43.28 1.42
C ALA A 7 -62.30 42.65 0.89
N LEU A 8 -61.16 43.05 1.46
CA LEU A 8 -59.88 42.37 1.31
C LEU A 8 -59.98 41.00 2.01
N LEU A 9 -59.86 39.91 1.25
CA LEU A 9 -59.48 38.61 1.81
C LEU A 9 -57.95 38.52 1.79
N GLY A 10 -57.34 38.57 2.97
CA GLY A 10 -55.95 38.20 3.16
C GLY A 10 -55.76 36.71 2.93
N LEU A 11 -54.89 36.34 1.99
CA LEU A 11 -54.38 34.97 1.90
C LEU A 11 -53.50 34.69 3.12
N ALA A 12 -53.98 33.84 4.01
CA ALA A 12 -53.14 33.17 5.00
C ALA A 12 -52.19 32.23 4.26
N LEU A 13 -50.92 32.62 4.13
CA LEU A 13 -49.84 31.73 3.74
C LEU A 13 -49.64 30.72 4.89
N ALA A 14 -50.20 29.53 4.72
CA ALA A 14 -49.81 28.38 5.52
C ALA A 14 -48.31 28.14 5.30
N GLN A 15 -47.50 28.48 6.31
CA GLN A 15 -46.10 28.08 6.35
C GLN A 15 -46.09 26.56 6.51
N GLY A 16 -46.03 25.85 5.38
CA GLY A 16 -45.59 24.47 5.37
C GLY A 16 -44.18 24.43 5.92
N ALA A 17 -44.02 23.90 7.13
CA ALA A 17 -42.73 23.54 7.67
C ALA A 17 -42.16 22.44 6.76
N TRP A 18 -41.35 22.85 5.77
CA TRP A 18 -40.48 21.95 5.05
C TRP A 18 -39.47 21.43 6.07
N ALA A 19 -39.74 20.26 6.63
CA ALA A 19 -38.70 19.48 7.27
C ALA A 19 -37.58 19.32 6.24
N SER A 20 -36.43 19.93 6.52
CA SER A 20 -35.22 19.66 5.75
C SER A 20 -35.02 18.15 5.73
N PRO A 21 -34.62 17.53 4.60
CA PRO A 21 -34.29 16.12 4.63
C PRO A 21 -33.14 15.98 5.62
N ASN A 22 -33.42 15.33 6.75
CA ASN A 22 -32.37 14.80 7.60
C ASN A 22 -31.63 13.81 6.71
N ILE A 23 -30.49 14.24 6.14
CA ILE A 23 -29.52 13.32 5.59
C ILE A 23 -29.07 12.50 6.80
N GLU A 24 -29.64 11.31 6.96
CA GLU A 24 -29.07 10.29 7.82
C GLU A 24 -27.67 10.01 7.28
N ILE A 25 -26.66 10.68 7.84
CA ILE A 25 -25.27 10.33 7.64
C ILE A 25 -25.03 9.09 8.50
N ASP A 26 -25.60 7.98 8.07
CA ASP A 26 -25.32 6.66 8.60
C ASP A 26 -23.83 6.37 8.30
N ARG A 27 -23.04 6.11 9.35
CA ARG A 27 -21.60 5.81 9.27
C ARG A 27 -21.29 4.34 9.50
N ALA A 28 -22.24 3.42 9.30
CA ALA A 28 -21.89 2.05 8.96
C ALA A 28 -20.84 2.07 7.82
N TRP A 29 -19.89 1.13 7.83
CA TRP A 29 -18.91 1.10 6.74
C TRP A 29 -19.65 0.92 5.41
N GLN A 30 -19.32 1.80 4.46
CA GLN A 30 -19.91 1.74 3.13
C GLN A 30 -19.35 0.54 2.38
N ARG A 31 -19.94 0.17 1.24
CA ARG A 31 -19.45 -0.95 0.41
C ARG A 31 -17.94 -0.85 0.13
N ILE A 32 -17.41 0.36 -0.05
CA ILE A 32 -15.99 0.60 -0.34
C ILE A 32 -15.08 0.46 0.88
N SER A 33 -15.60 0.61 2.10
CA SER A 33 -14.87 0.39 3.36
C SER A 33 -15.21 -0.95 4.02
N ASN A 34 -15.92 -1.84 3.33
CA ASN A 34 -16.33 -3.09 3.95
C ASN A 34 -15.11 -4.00 4.20
N PRO A 35 -14.85 -4.44 5.45
CA PRO A 35 -13.68 -5.27 5.77
C PRO A 35 -13.59 -6.58 4.98
N VAL A 36 -14.71 -7.10 4.47
CA VAL A 36 -14.75 -8.32 3.64
C VAL A 36 -13.92 -8.21 2.36
N ILE A 37 -13.65 -6.98 1.89
CA ILE A 37 -12.74 -6.73 0.77
C ILE A 37 -11.33 -7.26 1.07
N MET A 38 -10.90 -7.17 2.33
CA MET A 38 -9.56 -7.57 2.77
C MET A 38 -9.52 -9.04 3.20
N SER A 39 -10.62 -9.56 3.75
CA SER A 39 -10.85 -10.99 3.99
C SER A 39 -12.28 -11.22 4.50
N THR A 40 -12.91 -12.33 4.09
CA THR A 40 -14.18 -12.80 4.65
C THR A 40 -14.04 -13.44 6.03
N ASN A 41 -12.83 -13.78 6.46
CA ASN A 41 -12.57 -14.59 7.66
C ASN A 41 -12.22 -13.75 8.90
N PHE A 42 -12.52 -12.45 8.87
CA PHE A 42 -12.26 -11.57 10.01
C PHE A 42 -13.17 -11.87 11.20
N ASN A 43 -12.60 -11.75 12.39
CA ASN A 43 -13.36 -11.73 13.63
C ASN A 43 -13.78 -10.29 13.94
N TYR A 44 -15.06 -10.10 14.24
CA TYR A 44 -15.68 -8.81 14.50
C TYR A 44 -15.86 -8.49 15.98
N GLU A 45 -15.67 -9.46 16.88
CA GLU A 45 -15.84 -9.29 18.32
C GLU A 45 -14.69 -8.48 18.90
N PHE A 46 -14.98 -7.28 19.42
CA PHE A 46 -13.93 -6.37 19.90
C PHE A 46 -13.08 -6.99 21.01
N SER A 47 -13.69 -7.80 21.89
CA SER A 47 -13.00 -8.48 22.99
C SER A 47 -12.04 -9.59 22.53
N ALA A 48 -12.27 -10.16 21.33
CA ALA A 48 -11.46 -11.22 20.75
C ALA A 48 -10.33 -10.69 19.84
N LEU A 49 -10.29 -9.38 19.60
CA LEU A 49 -9.31 -8.76 18.72
C LEU A 49 -8.04 -8.34 19.48
N PRO A 50 -6.84 -8.71 19.00
CA PRO A 50 -5.60 -8.24 19.59
C PRO A 50 -5.49 -6.72 19.52
N LEU A 51 -5.11 -6.11 20.65
CA LEU A 51 -4.80 -4.67 20.71
C LEU A 51 -3.36 -4.35 20.31
N SER A 52 -2.56 -5.35 19.95
CA SER A 52 -1.25 -5.13 19.35
C SER A 52 -0.86 -6.33 18.52
N GLY A 53 -0.02 -6.10 17.53
CA GLY A 53 0.49 -7.15 16.67
C GLY A 53 1.70 -6.70 15.90
N ARG A 54 2.45 -7.68 15.39
CA ARG A 54 3.55 -7.47 14.46
C ARG A 54 3.51 -8.59 13.44
N VAL A 55 3.83 -8.27 12.21
CA VAL A 55 4.02 -9.25 11.14
C VAL A 55 4.95 -10.38 11.57
N ALA A 56 4.61 -11.61 11.22
CA ALA A 56 5.35 -12.82 11.57
C ALA A 56 6.64 -12.92 10.76
N ASP A 57 6.54 -12.74 9.44
CA ASP A 57 7.66 -12.84 8.50
C ASP A 57 8.71 -11.75 8.77
N LYS A 58 9.97 -12.18 8.93
CA LYS A 58 11.12 -11.32 9.23
C LYS A 58 12.06 -11.09 8.05
N GLN A 59 11.78 -11.71 6.91
CA GLN A 59 12.57 -11.58 5.68
C GLN A 59 11.93 -10.59 4.70
N LYS A 60 10.62 -10.32 4.85
CA LYS A 60 9.87 -9.36 4.03
C LYS A 60 9.83 -7.94 4.62
N TYR A 61 9.13 -7.05 3.93
CA TYR A 61 8.82 -5.68 4.37
C TYR A 61 10.05 -4.77 4.47
N TRP A 62 10.93 -4.88 3.47
CA TRP A 62 12.16 -4.10 3.34
C TRP A 62 11.91 -2.68 2.78
N SER A 63 12.71 -1.72 3.25
CA SER A 63 12.76 -0.37 2.68
C SER A 63 13.39 -0.37 1.28
N SER A 64 12.89 0.52 0.41
CA SER A 64 13.45 0.81 -0.91
C SER A 64 13.26 2.27 -1.28
N ASP A 65 13.89 2.70 -2.38
CA ASP A 65 13.47 3.89 -3.11
C ASP A 65 12.12 3.63 -3.81
N TYR A 66 11.37 4.70 -4.04
CA TYR A 66 10.16 4.73 -4.89
C TYR A 66 10.51 4.93 -6.36
N TRP A 67 11.81 5.03 -6.69
CA TRP A 67 12.34 5.15 -8.04
C TRP A 67 11.67 6.28 -8.81
N ALA A 68 11.89 7.48 -8.30
CA ALA A 68 11.24 8.70 -8.75
C ALA A 68 11.35 8.91 -10.26
N ARG A 69 10.22 9.24 -10.90
CA ARG A 69 10.17 9.51 -12.35
C ARG A 69 11.08 10.64 -12.75
N TYR A 70 11.13 11.69 -11.94
CA TYR A 70 11.96 12.87 -12.19
C TYR A 70 13.46 12.63 -12.02
N LYS A 71 13.87 11.45 -11.52
CA LYS A 71 15.27 11.01 -11.43
C LYS A 71 15.65 9.97 -12.49
N GLY A 72 14.71 9.54 -13.34
CA GLY A 72 14.94 8.51 -14.35
C GLY A 72 14.35 7.14 -14.00
N GLY A 73 13.55 7.02 -12.93
CA GLY A 73 13.04 5.72 -12.50
C GLY A 73 14.17 4.74 -12.19
N ILE A 74 14.01 3.48 -12.63
CA ILE A 74 15.06 2.46 -12.45
C ILE A 74 16.20 2.57 -13.50
N ASN A 75 16.23 3.61 -14.33
CA ASN A 75 17.42 4.01 -15.10
C ASN A 75 18.42 4.82 -14.26
N TYR A 76 18.08 5.16 -13.01
CA TYR A 76 18.96 5.90 -12.12
C TYR A 76 20.19 5.07 -11.73
N ARG A 77 21.38 5.50 -12.18
CA ARG A 77 22.70 4.92 -11.82
C ARG A 77 23.08 5.27 -10.37
N TRP A 78 22.30 4.73 -9.43
CA TRP A 78 22.36 5.08 -8.01
C TRP A 78 23.72 4.82 -7.35
N ASN A 79 24.49 3.87 -7.89
CA ASN A 79 25.79 3.47 -7.37
C ASN A 79 26.98 4.14 -8.09
N ALA A 80 26.73 5.07 -9.01
CA ALA A 80 27.78 5.85 -9.66
C ALA A 80 28.27 6.98 -8.73
N ALA A 81 29.53 7.43 -8.92
CA ALA A 81 30.06 8.59 -8.18
C ALA A 81 29.27 9.88 -8.43
N ARG A 82 28.69 10.01 -9.64
CA ARG A 82 27.76 11.07 -10.03
C ARG A 82 26.47 10.43 -10.55
N PRO A 83 25.52 10.09 -9.66
CA PRO A 83 24.29 9.42 -10.07
C PRO A 83 23.46 10.26 -11.05
N SER A 84 23.01 9.62 -12.13
CA SER A 84 22.08 10.19 -13.10
C SER A 84 21.21 9.08 -13.66
N GLY A 85 19.95 9.40 -13.96
CA GLY A 85 19.04 8.51 -14.70
C GLY A 85 18.69 9.00 -16.10
N PHE A 86 19.22 10.17 -16.50
CA PHE A 86 19.01 10.75 -17.82
C PHE A 86 20.33 10.95 -18.55
N ASN A 87 20.26 10.94 -19.89
CA ASN A 87 21.40 11.19 -20.78
C ASN A 87 22.60 10.24 -20.52
N THR A 88 22.34 9.05 -20.00
CA THR A 88 23.34 8.01 -19.79
C THR A 88 23.50 7.17 -21.05
N VAL A 89 24.74 6.95 -21.49
CA VAL A 89 25.05 6.05 -22.60
C VAL A 89 25.31 4.65 -22.03
N SER A 90 24.58 3.66 -22.55
CA SER A 90 24.75 2.26 -22.16
C SER A 90 25.86 1.60 -22.97
N PRO A 91 26.65 0.69 -22.39
CA PRO A 91 27.79 0.10 -23.08
C PRO A 91 27.35 -0.79 -24.26
N THR A 92 28.11 -0.81 -25.35
CA THR A 92 27.97 -1.86 -26.36
C THR A 92 28.43 -3.21 -25.81
N GLN A 93 28.17 -4.31 -26.51
CA GLN A 93 28.69 -5.63 -26.13
C GLN A 93 30.20 -5.62 -25.94
N ALA A 94 30.94 -5.08 -26.91
CA ALA A 94 32.40 -4.98 -26.84
C ALA A 94 32.88 -4.15 -25.65
N GLN A 95 32.17 -3.07 -25.30
CA GLN A 95 32.49 -2.27 -24.11
C GLN A 95 32.18 -3.04 -22.83
N ALA A 96 31.02 -3.67 -22.73
CA ALA A 96 30.58 -4.42 -21.56
C ALA A 96 31.54 -5.58 -21.24
N SER A 97 32.04 -6.30 -22.24
CA SER A 97 33.02 -7.39 -22.06
C SER A 97 34.37 -6.92 -21.50
N GLN A 98 34.70 -5.63 -21.63
CA GLN A 98 35.94 -5.04 -21.12
C GLN A 98 35.75 -4.27 -19.81
N MET A 99 34.50 -4.14 -19.33
CA MET A 99 34.23 -3.43 -18.08
C MET A 99 34.66 -4.26 -16.88
N THR A 100 35.36 -3.61 -15.96
CA THR A 100 35.63 -4.16 -14.63
C THR A 100 34.34 -4.34 -13.83
N GLN A 101 34.38 -5.18 -12.80
CA GLN A 101 33.27 -5.31 -11.85
C GLN A 101 32.89 -3.96 -11.22
N ALA A 102 33.88 -3.12 -10.89
CA ALA A 102 33.62 -1.79 -10.36
C ALA A 102 32.82 -0.91 -11.33
N GLN A 103 33.12 -0.97 -12.63
CA GLN A 103 32.39 -0.23 -13.65
C GLN A 103 30.97 -0.79 -13.84
N LEU A 104 30.80 -2.12 -13.94
CA LEU A 104 29.49 -2.76 -14.08
C LEU A 104 28.57 -2.46 -12.88
N ARG A 105 29.12 -2.39 -11.67
CA ARG A 105 28.40 -2.01 -10.44
C ARG A 105 27.75 -0.64 -10.51
N THR A 106 28.26 0.28 -11.34
CA THR A 106 27.71 1.64 -11.50
C THR A 106 26.56 1.75 -12.50
N LEU A 107 26.32 0.71 -13.31
CA LEU A 107 25.21 0.71 -14.26
C LEU A 107 23.86 0.70 -13.53
N ALA A 108 22.84 1.22 -14.21
CA ALA A 108 21.49 1.29 -13.66
C ALA A 108 20.88 -0.12 -13.53
N PRO A 109 19.90 -0.33 -12.63
CA PRO A 109 19.19 -1.59 -12.53
C PRO A 109 18.66 -2.11 -13.87
N SER A 110 18.08 -1.24 -14.70
CA SER A 110 17.58 -1.58 -16.03
C SER A 110 18.67 -2.00 -17.01
N GLU A 111 19.80 -1.30 -17.01
CA GLU A 111 20.95 -1.63 -17.87
C GLU A 111 21.57 -2.97 -17.49
N LYS A 112 21.71 -3.22 -16.18
CA LYS A 112 22.19 -4.50 -15.67
C LYS A 112 21.25 -5.64 -16.08
N TRP A 113 19.95 -5.42 -15.98
CA TRP A 113 18.95 -6.40 -16.41
C TRP A 113 19.06 -6.72 -17.90
N ASP A 114 19.07 -5.68 -18.75
CA ASP A 114 19.20 -5.84 -20.20
C ASP A 114 20.49 -6.57 -20.58
N LEU A 115 21.63 -6.23 -19.95
CA LEU A 115 22.89 -6.95 -20.13
C LEU A 115 22.82 -8.41 -19.67
N TYR A 116 22.21 -8.67 -18.52
CA TYR A 116 22.08 -10.02 -17.95
C TYR A 116 21.30 -10.95 -18.87
N ILE A 117 20.24 -10.46 -19.51
CA ILE A 117 19.46 -11.25 -20.46
C ILE A 117 20.07 -11.28 -21.87
N GLY A 118 21.26 -10.69 -22.08
CA GLY A 118 21.97 -10.68 -23.36
C GLY A 118 21.45 -9.67 -24.39
N ARG A 119 20.80 -8.59 -23.93
CA ARG A 119 20.13 -7.59 -24.79
C ARG A 119 20.86 -6.26 -24.77
N TYR A 120 21.77 -6.07 -25.73
CA TYR A 120 22.55 -4.84 -25.91
C TYR A 120 21.80 -3.72 -26.66
N ASP A 121 20.56 -3.96 -27.07
CA ASP A 121 19.63 -2.94 -27.57
C ASP A 121 18.82 -2.26 -26.46
N TYR A 122 19.02 -2.69 -25.20
CA TYR A 122 18.49 -2.09 -23.97
C TYR A 122 16.98 -1.84 -23.94
N PRO A 123 16.14 -2.89 -24.16
CA PRO A 123 14.69 -2.73 -24.23
C PRO A 123 14.07 -2.23 -22.92
N LEU A 124 14.49 -2.74 -21.75
CA LEU A 124 13.93 -2.29 -20.48
C LEU A 124 14.32 -0.83 -20.22
N LYS A 125 15.59 -0.46 -20.41
CA LYS A 125 16.03 0.93 -20.26
C LYS A 125 15.22 1.88 -21.14
N ARG A 126 14.95 1.49 -22.40
CA ARG A 126 14.16 2.29 -23.35
C ARG A 126 12.72 2.45 -22.90
N GLU A 127 12.10 1.38 -22.39
CA GLU A 127 10.77 1.43 -21.81
C GLU A 127 10.69 2.44 -20.66
N ILE A 128 11.65 2.40 -19.74
CA ILE A 128 11.70 3.31 -18.59
C ILE A 128 11.98 4.75 -19.03
N SER A 129 12.76 4.97 -20.09
CA SER A 129 12.97 6.30 -20.66
C SER A 129 11.67 6.94 -21.16
N ASN A 130 10.70 6.14 -21.65
CA ASN A 130 9.38 6.64 -22.03
C ASN A 130 8.48 6.94 -20.82
N TYR A 131 8.75 6.29 -19.69
CA TYR A 131 8.04 6.49 -18.44
C TYR A 131 8.59 7.68 -17.63
N ALA A 132 9.91 7.88 -17.61
CA ALA A 132 10.58 8.90 -16.81
C ALA A 132 10.69 10.25 -17.53
N SER A 133 10.60 11.34 -16.77
CA SER A 133 10.84 12.69 -17.31
C SER A 133 11.24 13.63 -16.17
N PRO A 134 12.22 14.53 -16.37
CA PRO A 134 12.68 15.47 -15.34
C PRO A 134 11.58 16.45 -14.89
N ASN A 135 10.51 16.62 -15.68
CA ASN A 135 9.41 17.54 -15.40
C ASN A 135 8.25 16.89 -14.61
N ARG A 136 8.39 15.64 -14.18
CA ARG A 136 7.36 14.97 -13.36
C ARG A 136 7.38 15.52 -11.92
N PRO A 137 6.22 15.57 -11.24
CA PRO A 137 6.18 15.88 -9.82
C PRO A 137 7.13 15.00 -9.00
N THR A 138 7.71 15.58 -7.95
CA THR A 138 8.78 14.90 -7.18
C THR A 138 8.30 13.68 -6.43
N TRP A 139 7.00 13.56 -6.16
CA TRP A 139 6.41 12.41 -5.47
C TRP A 139 6.11 11.23 -6.40
N GLU A 140 6.08 11.44 -7.72
CA GLU A 140 5.72 10.37 -8.64
C GLU A 140 6.86 9.36 -8.81
N GLY A 141 6.50 8.09 -8.68
CA GLY A 141 7.37 6.93 -8.90
C GLY A 141 6.55 5.65 -8.97
N ILE A 142 7.16 4.57 -8.53
CA ILE A 142 6.59 3.21 -8.45
C ILE A 142 6.51 2.76 -6.99
N CYS A 143 6.07 3.63 -6.08
CA CYS A 143 5.93 3.31 -4.66
C CYS A 143 4.91 2.18 -4.44
N ASP A 144 3.87 2.09 -5.26
CA ASP A 144 2.90 1.01 -5.35
C ASP A 144 3.60 -0.33 -5.70
N GLY A 145 4.47 -0.31 -6.71
CA GLY A 145 5.23 -1.48 -7.13
C GLY A 145 6.20 -1.95 -6.05
N TRP A 146 6.91 -1.03 -5.41
CA TRP A 146 7.75 -1.35 -4.24
C TRP A 146 6.94 -1.97 -3.11
N ALA A 147 5.82 -1.35 -2.74
CA ALA A 147 5.01 -1.81 -1.63
C ALA A 147 4.48 -3.24 -1.88
N GLY A 148 4.03 -3.51 -3.11
CA GLY A 148 3.61 -4.85 -3.54
C GLY A 148 4.75 -5.87 -3.53
N ALA A 149 5.93 -5.49 -4.04
CA ALA A 149 7.11 -6.36 -4.04
C ALA A 149 7.60 -6.71 -2.62
N ALA A 150 7.73 -5.69 -1.75
CA ALA A 150 8.21 -5.86 -0.38
C ALA A 150 7.21 -6.59 0.52
N MET A 151 5.92 -6.59 0.18
CA MET A 151 4.91 -7.43 0.84
C MET A 151 5.10 -8.92 0.52
N ASN A 152 5.57 -9.23 -0.68
CA ASN A 152 5.46 -10.57 -1.27
C ASN A 152 6.79 -11.32 -1.41
N HIS A 153 7.92 -10.62 -1.38
CA HIS A 153 9.24 -11.21 -1.54
C HIS A 153 10.17 -10.85 -0.39
N ASP A 154 10.98 -11.84 0.00
CA ASP A 154 12.10 -11.66 0.91
C ASP A 154 13.06 -10.59 0.38
N GLU A 155 13.79 -9.94 1.28
CA GLU A 155 14.72 -8.91 0.87
C GLU A 155 15.83 -9.49 -0.03
N PRO A 156 15.97 -9.00 -1.28
CA PRO A 156 16.98 -9.55 -2.17
C PRO A 156 18.40 -9.28 -1.68
N THR A 157 19.25 -10.30 -1.71
CA THR A 157 20.69 -10.18 -1.43
C THR A 157 21.50 -9.95 -2.70
N PRO A 158 22.66 -9.27 -2.64
CA PRO A 158 23.55 -9.15 -3.79
C PRO A 158 23.91 -10.48 -4.43
N ILE A 159 23.98 -10.46 -5.76
CA ILE A 159 24.33 -11.62 -6.57
C ILE A 159 25.03 -11.18 -7.85
N THR A 160 25.94 -12.02 -8.35
CA THR A 160 26.56 -11.84 -9.66
C THR A 160 26.21 -13.05 -10.50
N LEU A 161 25.68 -12.82 -11.70
CA LEU A 161 25.31 -13.87 -12.63
C LEU A 161 25.98 -13.65 -13.99
N ALA A 162 26.34 -14.74 -14.65
CA ALA A 162 26.80 -14.71 -16.03
C ALA A 162 25.63 -14.42 -16.97
N ASN A 163 25.83 -13.53 -17.94
CA ASN A 163 24.96 -13.42 -19.10
C ASN A 163 25.31 -14.49 -20.17
N PRO A 164 24.56 -14.60 -21.29
CA PRO A 164 24.85 -15.58 -22.35
C PRO A 164 26.24 -15.47 -22.98
N ASP A 165 26.87 -14.30 -22.92
CA ASP A 165 28.22 -14.04 -23.44
C ASP A 165 29.32 -14.25 -22.38
N GLY A 166 28.97 -14.76 -21.19
CA GLY A 166 29.90 -15.01 -20.09
C GLY A 166 30.27 -13.80 -19.24
N ILE A 167 29.72 -12.61 -19.52
CA ILE A 167 29.97 -11.40 -18.74
C ILE A 167 29.31 -11.55 -17.37
N GLN A 168 30.09 -11.37 -16.31
CA GLN A 168 29.63 -11.44 -14.91
C GLN A 168 28.95 -10.13 -14.52
N ILE A 169 27.61 -10.12 -14.48
CA ILE A 169 26.80 -8.93 -14.18
C ILE A 169 26.48 -8.88 -12.67
N PRO A 170 27.02 -7.89 -11.92
CA PRO A 170 26.76 -7.75 -10.50
C PRO A 170 25.49 -6.95 -10.23
N PHE A 171 24.62 -7.50 -9.39
CA PHE A 171 23.41 -6.86 -8.86
C PHE A 171 23.56 -6.64 -7.35
N GLY A 172 23.36 -5.41 -6.91
CA GLY A 172 23.14 -5.09 -5.49
C GLY A 172 21.68 -5.32 -5.09
N SER A 173 21.40 -5.35 -3.80
CA SER A 173 20.05 -5.45 -3.24
C SER A 173 19.12 -4.41 -3.84
N SER A 174 19.53 -3.13 -3.88
CA SER A 174 18.73 -2.07 -4.51
C SER A 174 18.49 -2.29 -6.01
N ASP A 175 19.39 -2.93 -6.77
CA ASP A 175 19.13 -3.22 -8.18
C ASP A 175 17.98 -4.21 -8.34
N ILE A 176 17.99 -5.29 -7.54
CA ILE A 176 16.97 -6.34 -7.61
C ILE A 176 15.62 -5.82 -7.11
N LYS A 177 15.62 -5.04 -6.02
CA LYS A 177 14.44 -4.33 -5.53
C LYS A 177 13.83 -3.43 -6.61
N ALA A 178 14.65 -2.72 -7.38
CA ALA A 178 14.16 -1.87 -8.47
C ALA A 178 13.41 -2.67 -9.54
N LEU A 179 13.96 -3.83 -9.92
CA LEU A 179 13.38 -4.70 -10.94
C LEU A 179 12.07 -5.33 -10.47
N LEU A 180 12.02 -5.80 -9.22
CA LEU A 180 10.78 -6.27 -8.59
C LEU A 180 9.73 -5.15 -8.54
N SER A 181 10.09 -3.96 -8.05
CA SER A 181 9.18 -2.82 -7.97
C SER A 181 8.61 -2.45 -9.34
N TRP A 182 9.44 -2.44 -10.38
CA TRP A 182 8.97 -2.14 -11.74
C TRP A 182 8.00 -3.19 -12.26
N TYR A 183 8.32 -4.48 -12.06
CA TYR A 183 7.43 -5.56 -12.47
C TYR A 183 6.08 -5.47 -11.77
N TYR A 184 6.08 -5.28 -10.44
CA TYR A 184 4.85 -5.13 -9.65
C TYR A 184 4.03 -3.91 -10.06
N ALA A 185 4.66 -2.76 -10.32
CA ALA A 185 3.95 -1.56 -10.80
C ALA A 185 3.28 -1.80 -12.16
N LYS A 186 3.94 -2.53 -13.07
CA LYS A 186 3.37 -2.88 -14.39
C LYS A 186 2.24 -3.90 -14.29
N LYS A 187 2.22 -4.69 -13.21
CA LYS A 187 1.29 -5.78 -12.96
C LYS A 187 0.26 -5.45 -11.89
N PHE A 188 0.15 -4.19 -11.50
CA PHE A 188 -0.78 -3.72 -10.48
C PHE A 188 -2.25 -4.13 -10.78
N SER A 189 -2.62 -4.19 -12.05
CA SER A 189 -3.95 -4.64 -12.50
C SER A 189 -4.24 -6.13 -12.31
N ASP A 190 -3.22 -6.96 -12.12
CA ASP A 190 -3.34 -8.43 -12.20
C ASP A 190 -3.82 -9.05 -10.87
N GLY A 191 -4.16 -8.21 -9.89
CA GLY A 191 -4.87 -8.63 -8.68
C GLY A 191 -4.52 -7.77 -7.48
N HIS A 192 -5.37 -6.80 -7.19
CA HIS A 192 -5.37 -6.06 -5.92
C HIS A 192 -6.79 -6.01 -5.34
N SER A 193 -6.86 -6.00 -4.01
CA SER A 193 -8.10 -5.72 -3.28
C SER A 193 -7.90 -4.41 -2.55
N GLN A 194 -8.72 -3.40 -2.81
CA GLN A 194 -8.61 -2.09 -2.18
C GLN A 194 -9.86 -1.74 -1.39
N MET A 195 -9.66 -1.39 -0.13
CA MET A 195 -10.65 -0.84 0.78
C MET A 195 -10.40 0.67 0.92
N GLY A 196 -11.43 1.48 0.78
CA GLY A 196 -11.33 2.94 0.69
C GLY A 196 -11.11 3.46 -0.73
N SER A 197 -11.41 4.74 -0.93
CA SER A 197 -11.21 5.45 -2.18
C SER A 197 -9.97 6.31 -2.10
N ARG A 198 -9.44 6.70 -3.27
CA ARG A 198 -8.52 7.84 -3.32
C ARG A 198 -9.29 9.14 -3.07
N CYS A 199 -8.73 10.01 -2.24
CA CYS A 199 -9.16 11.38 -2.15
C CYS A 199 -8.41 12.29 -3.12
N ASN A 200 -9.14 12.89 -4.06
CA ASN A 200 -8.56 13.83 -5.03
C ASN A 200 -8.62 15.31 -4.56
N GLY A 201 -9.19 15.57 -3.39
CA GLY A 201 -9.39 16.91 -2.83
C GLY A 201 -8.36 17.31 -1.76
N SER A 202 -8.38 18.59 -1.35
CA SER A 202 -7.60 19.07 -0.20
C SER A 202 -8.00 18.32 1.08
N SER A 203 -7.03 18.00 1.94
CA SER A 203 -7.26 17.39 3.27
C SER A 203 -8.18 18.22 4.17
N THR A 204 -8.44 19.48 3.81
CA THR A 204 -9.31 20.44 4.49
C THR A 204 -10.70 20.60 3.87
N SER A 205 -11.00 19.95 2.74
CA SER A 205 -12.29 20.10 2.05
C SER A 205 -13.41 19.38 2.80
N THR A 206 -14.37 20.16 3.30
CA THR A 206 -15.56 19.69 4.03
C THR A 206 -16.71 19.25 3.10
N SER A 207 -16.53 19.29 1.78
CA SER A 207 -17.58 18.97 0.80
C SER A 207 -17.41 17.61 0.11
N ASP A 208 -16.35 16.85 0.41
CA ASP A 208 -15.90 15.80 -0.50
C ASP A 208 -16.31 14.38 -0.10
N ARG A 209 -16.57 13.54 -1.11
CA ARG A 209 -16.86 12.09 -0.99
C ARG A 209 -15.79 11.32 -0.20
N CYS A 210 -14.63 11.94 0.01
CA CYS A 210 -13.52 11.44 0.82
C CYS A 210 -13.73 11.48 2.33
N GLN A 211 -14.76 12.13 2.87
CA GLN A 211 -14.86 12.30 4.34
C GLN A 211 -15.25 11.02 5.08
N HIS A 212 -15.78 10.01 4.40
CA HIS A 212 -16.28 8.78 5.03
C HIS A 212 -15.92 7.50 4.26
N ASP A 213 -15.00 7.57 3.30
CA ASP A 213 -14.58 6.44 2.48
C ASP A 213 -13.87 5.34 3.28
N MET A 214 -12.94 5.72 4.17
CA MET A 214 -12.25 4.83 5.08
C MET A 214 -12.93 4.87 6.46
N ASN A 215 -13.70 3.84 6.80
CA ASN A 215 -14.35 3.74 8.12
C ASN A 215 -13.34 3.33 9.21
N ALA A 216 -13.42 3.95 10.39
CA ALA A 216 -12.44 3.71 11.46
C ALA A 216 -12.56 2.32 12.08
N GLY A 217 -13.79 1.80 12.20
CA GLY A 217 -14.04 0.42 12.63
C GLY A 217 -13.47 -0.58 11.65
N ALA A 218 -13.69 -0.36 10.35
CA ALA A 218 -13.12 -1.21 9.31
C ALA A 218 -11.58 -1.20 9.30
N PHE A 219 -10.96 -0.04 9.49
CA PHE A 219 -9.51 0.08 9.65
C PHE A 219 -9.00 -0.71 10.87
N HIS A 220 -9.66 -0.57 12.03
CA HIS A 220 -9.30 -1.32 13.23
C HIS A 220 -9.39 -2.83 13.02
N MET A 221 -10.46 -3.28 12.35
CA MET A 221 -10.69 -4.66 11.97
C MET A 221 -9.55 -5.22 11.12
N VAL A 222 -9.12 -4.49 10.09
CA VAL A 222 -8.01 -4.90 9.22
C VAL A 222 -6.71 -5.00 10.01
N LEU A 223 -6.38 -4.00 10.84
CA LEU A 223 -5.18 -4.03 11.69
C LEU A 223 -5.17 -5.25 12.62
N ALA A 224 -6.23 -5.42 13.40
CA ALA A 224 -6.28 -6.42 14.46
C ALA A 224 -6.34 -7.84 13.89
N ASN A 225 -7.05 -8.05 12.78
CA ASN A 225 -7.07 -9.37 12.13
C ASN A 225 -5.76 -9.63 11.37
N LYS A 226 -5.41 -8.82 10.37
CA LYS A 226 -4.26 -9.12 9.50
C LYS A 226 -2.95 -9.13 10.26
N ILE A 227 -2.65 -8.09 11.04
CA ILE A 227 -1.37 -7.98 11.75
C ILE A 227 -1.44 -8.69 13.11
N GLY A 228 -2.56 -8.53 13.84
CA GLY A 228 -2.68 -9.02 15.20
C GLY A 228 -2.90 -10.53 15.30
N ARG A 229 -3.79 -11.08 14.45
CA ARG A 229 -4.15 -12.50 14.48
C ARG A 229 -3.36 -13.30 13.46
N ASP A 230 -3.35 -12.84 12.21
CA ASP A 230 -2.81 -13.63 11.10
C ASP A 230 -1.29 -13.47 10.96
N GLY A 231 -0.68 -12.48 11.62
CA GLY A 231 0.74 -12.16 11.45
C GLY A 231 1.11 -11.71 10.03
N THR A 232 0.13 -11.31 9.23
CA THR A 232 0.28 -10.79 7.86
C THR A 232 0.19 -9.26 7.83
N THR A 233 0.13 -8.66 6.66
CA THR A 233 0.16 -7.19 6.47
C THR A 233 -0.85 -6.71 5.42
N PHE A 234 -0.89 -5.40 5.23
CA PHE A 234 -1.54 -4.70 4.13
C PHE A 234 -0.72 -3.44 3.78
N ILE A 235 -0.95 -2.92 2.58
CA ILE A 235 -0.40 -1.62 2.14
C ILE A 235 -1.42 -0.55 2.43
N ALA A 236 -0.96 0.63 2.83
CA ALA A 236 -1.80 1.78 3.08
C ALA A 236 -1.20 3.03 2.45
N ASP A 237 -2.06 3.88 1.93
CA ASP A 237 -1.76 5.30 1.83
C ASP A 237 -1.98 5.90 3.22
N ILE A 238 -0.88 6.14 3.95
CA ILE A 238 -0.91 6.41 5.41
C ILE A 238 -1.52 7.77 5.74
N ASP A 239 -1.50 8.70 4.77
CA ASP A 239 -1.96 10.08 4.90
C ASP A 239 -2.90 10.48 3.76
N ARG A 240 -3.81 11.42 4.03
CA ARG A 240 -4.73 11.95 3.02
C ARG A 240 -4.10 13.14 2.32
N GLY A 241 -4.05 13.10 0.99
CA GLY A 241 -3.53 14.20 0.18
C GLY A 241 -3.66 13.95 -1.32
N SER A 242 -3.25 14.94 -2.11
CA SER A 242 -3.20 14.81 -3.57
C SER A 242 -2.12 13.83 -4.03
N GLU A 243 -1.03 13.74 -3.27
CA GLU A 243 0.06 12.76 -3.45
C GLU A 243 -0.32 11.43 -2.81
N VAL A 244 -0.02 10.34 -3.51
CA VAL A 244 -0.28 8.98 -3.04
C VAL A 244 1.03 8.32 -2.62
N TRP A 245 1.12 7.88 -1.36
CA TRP A 245 2.31 7.26 -0.80
C TRP A 245 2.00 5.90 -0.20
N ASN A 246 2.31 4.84 -0.95
CA ASN A 246 2.08 3.46 -0.54
C ASN A 246 3.15 2.99 0.46
N HIS A 247 2.71 2.54 1.63
CA HIS A 247 3.57 2.02 2.69
C HIS A 247 3.06 0.70 3.26
N ILE A 248 3.97 -0.16 3.73
CA ILE A 248 3.61 -1.44 4.34
C ILE A 248 3.48 -1.27 5.87
N ALA A 249 2.30 -1.56 6.42
CA ALA A 249 2.08 -1.55 7.87
C ALA A 249 2.61 -2.86 8.48
N TYR A 250 3.59 -2.79 9.40
CA TYR A 250 4.25 -4.00 9.90
C TYR A 250 4.02 -4.26 11.40
N ASP A 251 3.57 -3.26 12.15
CA ASP A 251 3.37 -3.35 13.60
C ASP A 251 2.33 -2.33 14.04
N PHE A 252 1.51 -2.68 15.03
CA PHE A 252 0.58 -1.73 15.63
C PHE A 252 0.39 -1.95 17.13
N ARG A 253 -0.04 -0.89 17.81
CA ARG A 253 -0.48 -0.91 19.21
C ARG A 253 -1.66 0.03 19.41
N SER A 254 -2.77 -0.56 19.82
CA SER A 254 -4.01 0.09 20.23
C SER A 254 -4.08 0.21 21.76
N THR A 255 -4.56 1.35 22.25
CA THR A 255 -4.85 1.60 23.66
C THR A 255 -6.30 2.03 23.78
N VAL A 256 -7.07 1.32 24.61
CA VAL A 256 -8.44 1.71 24.93
C VAL A 256 -8.41 2.89 25.89
N ARG A 257 -8.98 4.02 25.46
CA ARG A 257 -9.02 5.27 26.23
C ARG A 257 -10.29 5.38 27.06
N SER A 258 -11.40 4.84 26.56
CA SER A 258 -12.70 4.85 27.22
C SER A 258 -13.55 3.70 26.68
N ARG A 259 -14.42 3.15 27.52
CA ARG A 259 -15.39 2.08 27.19
C ARG A 259 -16.79 2.54 27.58
N ASN A 260 -17.79 1.83 27.07
CA ASN A 260 -19.19 2.00 27.44
C ASN A 260 -19.72 3.42 27.18
N LEU A 261 -19.19 4.09 26.16
CA LEU A 261 -19.67 5.43 25.78
C LEU A 261 -21.04 5.30 25.10
N PRO A 262 -21.95 6.27 25.32
CA PRO A 262 -23.25 6.27 24.64
C PRO A 262 -23.06 6.46 23.12
N PRO A 263 -23.94 5.87 22.28
CA PRO A 263 -23.92 6.08 20.83
C PRO A 263 -24.05 7.57 20.46
N LEU A 264 -23.37 7.98 19.38
CA LEU A 264 -23.54 9.30 18.78
C LEU A 264 -24.65 9.28 17.74
N ARG A 265 -25.18 10.47 17.38
CA ARG A 265 -26.12 10.60 16.24
C ARG A 265 -25.54 10.06 14.93
N THR A 266 -24.21 10.06 14.82
CA THR A 266 -23.46 9.60 13.64
C THR A 266 -22.99 8.16 13.75
N SER A 267 -23.28 7.45 14.85
CA SER A 267 -22.92 6.03 14.99
C SER A 267 -23.69 5.16 14.01
N ALA A 268 -23.11 4.01 13.64
CA ALA A 268 -23.78 3.01 12.82
C ALA A 268 -25.10 2.52 13.45
N PRO A 269 -26.17 2.25 12.67
CA PRO A 269 -27.40 1.66 13.17
C PRO A 269 -27.13 0.35 13.90
N GLY A 270 -27.78 0.18 15.06
CA GLY A 270 -27.55 -0.97 15.94
C GLY A 270 -26.46 -0.77 16.98
N THR A 271 -25.76 0.38 16.97
CA THR A 271 -24.79 0.71 18.01
C THR A 271 -25.50 0.86 19.36
N VAL A 272 -25.08 0.06 20.34
CA VAL A 272 -25.55 0.20 21.74
C VAL A 272 -24.46 0.80 22.62
N SER A 273 -23.21 0.73 22.19
CA SER A 273 -22.08 1.23 22.96
C SER A 273 -20.89 1.59 22.07
N MET A 274 -20.07 2.52 22.53
CA MET A 274 -18.85 2.92 21.82
C MET A 274 -17.59 2.76 22.67
N VAL A 275 -16.48 2.51 21.99
CA VAL A 275 -15.14 2.43 22.60
C VAL A 275 -14.23 3.46 21.93
N ARG A 276 -13.55 4.30 22.74
CA ARG A 276 -12.51 5.21 22.22
C ARG A 276 -11.17 4.50 22.20
N VAL A 277 -10.52 4.45 21.05
CA VAL A 277 -9.22 3.80 20.85
C VAL A 277 -8.20 4.81 20.31
N ARG A 278 -6.98 4.73 20.84
CA ARG A 278 -5.80 5.39 20.28
C ARG A 278 -4.86 4.31 19.74
N THR A 279 -4.50 4.40 18.47
CA THR A 279 -3.70 3.36 17.78
C THR A 279 -2.46 3.97 17.16
N VAL A 280 -1.31 3.40 17.47
CA VAL A 280 -0.04 3.69 16.80
C VAL A 280 0.22 2.59 15.78
N VAL A 281 0.40 2.97 14.51
CA VAL A 281 0.79 2.07 13.43
C VAL A 281 2.21 2.39 13.01
N ASN A 282 3.07 1.38 13.04
CA ASN A 282 4.42 1.45 12.51
C ASN A 282 4.45 0.87 11.10
N TYR A 283 5.08 1.61 10.18
CA TYR A 283 5.12 1.28 8.77
C TYR A 283 6.51 1.43 8.19
N VAL A 284 6.78 0.67 7.13
CA VAL A 284 8.02 0.72 6.38
C VAL A 284 8.04 1.98 5.53
N PHE A 285 9.17 2.68 5.54
CA PHE A 285 9.37 3.93 4.83
C PHE A 285 10.48 3.82 3.78
N LEU A 286 10.53 4.82 2.90
CA LEU A 286 11.44 4.89 1.78
C LEU A 286 12.88 5.07 2.24
N LEU A 287 13.82 4.47 1.50
CA LEU A 287 15.25 4.70 1.68
C LEU A 287 15.62 6.14 1.33
N THR A 288 16.54 6.71 2.10
CA THR A 288 17.20 7.98 1.75
C THR A 288 18.33 7.78 0.76
N ARG A 289 18.93 6.58 0.73
CA ARG A 289 20.00 6.19 -0.18
C ARG A 289 19.93 4.71 -0.51
N ASN A 290 20.01 4.38 -1.80
CA ASN A 290 20.10 3.01 -2.29
C ASN A 290 21.40 2.33 -1.83
N THR A 291 21.35 1.02 -1.63
CA THR A 291 22.41 0.24 -1.00
C THR A 291 22.78 -0.97 -1.81
N TRP A 292 24.06 -1.31 -1.77
CA TRP A 292 24.52 -2.59 -2.31
C TRP A 292 23.98 -3.73 -1.44
N GLU A 293 24.18 -3.66 -0.13
CA GLU A 293 23.71 -4.69 0.81
C GLU A 293 22.23 -4.55 1.18
N PRO A 294 21.58 -5.63 1.66
CA PRO A 294 20.25 -5.60 2.27
C PRO A 294 20.19 -4.63 3.46
N VAL A 295 19.01 -4.13 3.78
CA VAL A 295 18.81 -3.14 4.85
C VAL A 295 17.96 -3.67 6.01
N LEU A 296 17.17 -4.72 5.81
CA LEU A 296 16.31 -5.30 6.84
C LEU A 296 17.15 -5.78 8.02
N GLY A 297 16.69 -5.47 9.24
CA GLY A 297 17.46 -5.73 10.46
C GLY A 297 18.68 -4.82 10.70
N THR A 298 18.97 -3.88 9.80
CA THR A 298 20.07 -2.91 9.95
C THR A 298 19.55 -1.50 10.29
N SER A 299 20.45 -0.60 10.69
CA SER A 299 20.14 0.82 10.89
C SER A 299 19.72 1.57 9.60
N ARG A 300 19.86 0.92 8.43
CA ARG A 300 19.45 1.49 7.14
C ARG A 300 18.00 1.16 6.78
N GLN A 301 17.35 0.20 7.44
CA GLN A 301 15.90 0.03 7.33
C GLN A 301 15.24 1.29 7.91
N ILE A 302 14.33 1.88 7.15
CA ILE A 302 13.66 3.11 7.59
C ILE A 302 12.21 2.77 7.91
N THR A 303 11.82 3.03 9.16
CA THR A 303 10.43 2.90 9.60
C THR A 303 9.93 4.23 10.15
N ARG A 304 8.62 4.42 10.12
CA ARG A 304 7.92 5.57 10.70
C ARG A 304 6.69 5.08 11.45
N SER A 305 6.08 5.98 12.21
CA SER A 305 4.89 5.70 12.98
C SER A 305 3.83 6.77 12.73
N ARG A 306 2.56 6.35 12.65
CA ARG A 306 1.41 7.26 12.63
C ARG A 306 0.49 6.92 13.80
N THR A 307 -0.06 7.95 14.44
CA THR A 307 -1.04 7.79 15.53
C THR A 307 -2.41 8.21 15.02
N TYR A 308 -3.39 7.36 15.28
CA TYR A 308 -4.79 7.62 14.99
C TYR A 308 -5.64 7.52 16.26
N GLU A 309 -6.69 8.32 16.33
CA GLU A 309 -7.70 8.20 17.38
C GLU A 309 -9.09 8.10 16.75
N TYR A 310 -9.90 7.20 17.27
CA TYR A 310 -11.23 6.93 16.74
C TYR A 310 -12.13 6.29 17.79
N TYR A 311 -13.42 6.35 17.51
CA TYR A 311 -14.43 5.53 18.16
C TYR A 311 -14.70 4.27 17.36
N LEU A 312 -14.98 3.18 18.06
CA LEU A 312 -15.57 1.95 17.53
C LEU A 312 -17.01 1.90 17.96
N ASP A 313 -17.89 1.60 17.01
CA ASP A 313 -19.32 1.38 17.24
C ASP A 313 -19.54 -0.12 17.49
N LEU A 314 -20.09 -0.47 18.66
CA LEU A 314 -20.37 -1.85 19.06
C LEU A 314 -21.87 -2.14 19.11
N ASP A 315 -22.27 -3.29 18.58
CA ASP A 315 -23.62 -3.83 18.74
C ASP A 315 -23.83 -4.49 20.12
N SER A 316 -25.04 -4.99 20.37
CA SER A 316 -25.41 -5.63 21.65
C SER A 316 -24.66 -6.94 21.94
N SER A 317 -24.03 -7.55 20.94
CA SER A 317 -23.17 -8.74 21.11
C SER A 317 -21.70 -8.40 21.36
N GLY A 318 -21.29 -7.13 21.17
CA GLY A 318 -19.91 -6.70 21.31
C GLY A 318 -19.12 -6.69 19.99
N LYS A 319 -19.80 -6.88 18.86
CA LYS A 319 -19.19 -6.82 17.53
C LYS A 319 -19.00 -5.37 17.10
N ILE A 320 -17.86 -5.11 16.49
CA ILE A 320 -17.62 -3.87 15.78
C ILE A 320 -18.51 -3.87 14.54
N ILE A 321 -19.33 -2.83 14.38
CA ILE A 321 -20.22 -2.63 13.22
C ILE A 321 -19.94 -1.31 12.48
N GLY A 322 -19.03 -0.49 13.02
CA GLY A 322 -18.67 0.79 12.47
C GLY A 322 -17.61 1.50 13.31
N GLY A 323 -17.42 2.78 13.03
CA GLY A 323 -16.50 3.62 13.79
C GLY A 323 -16.26 4.97 13.15
N GLU A 324 -15.89 5.92 14.00
CA GLU A 324 -15.73 7.33 13.64
C GLU A 324 -14.35 7.85 14.01
N TRP A 325 -13.67 8.50 13.05
CA TRP A 325 -12.38 9.14 13.29
C TRP A 325 -12.52 10.36 14.21
N ILE A 326 -11.65 10.44 15.20
CA ILE A 326 -11.42 11.64 16.02
C ILE A 326 -10.25 12.42 15.41
N SER A 327 -9.20 11.71 14.99
CA SER A 327 -8.05 12.32 14.33
C SER A 327 -8.43 12.81 12.92
N THR A 328 -7.99 14.02 12.55
CA THR A 328 -8.11 14.52 11.18
C THR A 328 -7.32 13.66 10.19
N GLN A 329 -6.12 13.25 10.63
CA GLN A 329 -5.27 12.32 9.88
C GLN A 329 -5.82 10.90 10.03
N ARG A 330 -5.83 10.18 8.92
CA ARG A 330 -6.25 8.79 8.77
C ARG A 330 -5.72 8.26 7.44
N PRO A 331 -5.64 6.94 7.22
CA PRO A 331 -5.31 6.39 5.92
C PRO A 331 -6.37 6.77 4.88
N ASP A 332 -5.96 6.98 3.63
CA ASP A 332 -6.89 7.25 2.52
C ASP A 332 -7.53 5.94 2.03
N PHE A 333 -6.68 4.95 1.72
CA PHE A 333 -7.10 3.59 1.38
C PHE A 333 -6.10 2.55 1.86
N LEU A 334 -6.58 1.31 2.00
CA LEU A 334 -5.77 0.12 2.28
C LEU A 334 -5.90 -0.84 1.11
N TRP A 335 -4.85 -1.58 0.81
CA TRP A 335 -4.93 -2.60 -0.22
C TRP A 335 -3.99 -3.78 0.00
N LEU A 336 -4.32 -4.88 -0.67
CA LEU A 336 -3.52 -6.10 -0.73
C LEU A 336 -2.99 -6.28 -2.14
N SER A 337 -1.72 -6.66 -2.25
CA SER A 337 -1.09 -7.05 -3.50
C SER A 337 -0.96 -8.57 -3.53
N ARG A 338 -1.49 -9.23 -4.56
CA ARG A 338 -1.25 -10.67 -4.73
C ARG A 338 0.23 -10.93 -5.05
N LYS A 339 0.78 -12.03 -4.50
CA LYS A 339 2.09 -12.52 -4.92
C LYS A 339 2.02 -12.88 -6.41
N VAL A 340 3.03 -12.42 -7.17
CA VAL A 340 3.18 -12.81 -8.57
C VAL A 340 3.54 -14.30 -8.60
N GLY A 341 2.65 -15.13 -9.15
CA GLY A 341 2.90 -16.57 -9.27
C GLY A 341 3.97 -16.93 -10.32
N THR A 342 4.08 -16.15 -11.40
CA THR A 342 5.12 -16.36 -12.42
C THR A 342 5.52 -15.04 -13.06
N PHE A 343 6.83 -14.79 -13.15
CA PHE A 343 7.36 -13.66 -13.91
C PHE A 343 7.33 -13.95 -15.41
N THR A 344 6.86 -12.99 -16.20
CA THR A 344 6.59 -13.19 -17.63
C THR A 344 7.36 -12.20 -18.52
N GLY A 345 7.40 -12.47 -19.83
CA GLY A 345 8.04 -11.61 -20.82
C GLY A 345 9.55 -11.43 -20.56
N ILE A 346 10.02 -10.18 -20.69
CA ILE A 346 11.44 -9.83 -20.48
C ILE A 346 11.91 -10.08 -19.04
N PHE A 347 11.00 -10.31 -18.09
CA PHE A 347 11.29 -10.59 -16.67
C PHE A 347 11.20 -12.08 -16.31
N SER A 348 11.00 -12.99 -17.28
CA SER A 348 10.92 -14.44 -17.02
C SER A 348 12.12 -15.02 -16.26
N LYS A 349 13.30 -14.41 -16.37
CA LYS A 349 14.51 -14.80 -15.63
C LYS A 349 14.69 -14.11 -14.28
N LEU A 350 13.75 -13.25 -13.86
CA LEU A 350 13.88 -12.47 -12.61
C LEU A 350 14.01 -13.36 -11.37
N PRO A 351 13.35 -14.54 -11.29
CA PRO A 351 13.58 -15.50 -10.20
C PRO A 351 15.04 -15.87 -9.98
N ASN A 352 15.90 -15.86 -11.00
CA ASN A 352 17.31 -16.18 -10.86
C ASN A 352 18.06 -15.19 -9.94
N LEU A 353 17.54 -13.98 -9.78
CA LEU A 353 18.09 -12.97 -8.87
C LEU A 353 17.54 -13.09 -7.45
N LEU A 354 16.46 -13.84 -7.27
CA LEU A 354 15.85 -14.08 -5.98
C LEU A 354 16.44 -15.37 -5.43
N LYS A 355 17.22 -15.26 -4.35
CA LYS A 355 17.51 -16.44 -3.53
C LYS A 355 16.25 -16.77 -2.74
N GLU A 356 15.16 -17.14 -3.42
CA GLU A 356 14.08 -17.81 -2.73
C GLU A 356 14.69 -19.13 -2.27
N ILE A 357 14.85 -19.28 -0.95
CA ILE A 357 15.12 -20.60 -0.36
C ILE A 357 14.04 -21.48 -0.97
N PRO A 358 14.38 -22.57 -1.68
CA PRO A 358 13.35 -23.46 -2.19
C PRO A 358 12.47 -23.81 -1.00
N VAL A 359 11.19 -23.45 -1.06
CA VAL A 359 10.18 -24.01 -0.17
C VAL A 359 10.36 -25.50 -0.36
N SER A 360 10.76 -26.20 0.70
CA SER A 360 10.83 -27.66 0.67
C SER A 360 9.49 -28.15 0.14
N VAL A 361 9.53 -29.04 -0.84
CA VAL A 361 8.34 -29.64 -1.50
C VAL A 361 7.35 -30.24 -0.47
N GLU A 362 7.77 -30.40 0.77
CA GLU A 362 6.95 -30.80 1.93
C GLU A 362 5.86 -29.76 2.31
N ASP A 363 6.05 -28.46 2.09
CA ASP A 363 5.05 -27.44 2.46
C ASP A 363 3.94 -27.27 1.40
N GLU A 364 4.22 -27.49 0.11
CA GLU A 364 3.17 -27.50 -0.94
C GLU A 364 2.25 -28.72 -0.82
N LEU A 365 2.78 -29.86 -0.35
CA LEU A 365 1.99 -31.06 -0.10
C LEU A 365 1.15 -30.97 1.18
N ALA A 366 1.56 -30.15 2.16
CA ALA A 366 0.80 -29.94 3.39
C ALA A 366 -0.49 -29.15 3.14
N ASP A 367 -0.48 -28.17 2.23
CA ASP A 367 -1.67 -27.39 1.85
C ASP A 367 -2.62 -28.19 0.95
N GLU A 368 -2.10 -29.11 0.11
CA GLU A 368 -2.95 -30.03 -0.69
C GLU A 368 -3.61 -31.12 0.19
N LEU A 369 -2.91 -31.65 1.19
CA LEU A 369 -3.46 -32.65 2.11
C LEU A 369 -4.43 -32.06 3.14
N ALA A 370 -4.28 -30.79 3.52
CA ALA A 370 -5.23 -30.10 4.40
C ALA A 370 -6.58 -29.80 3.72
N MET A 371 -6.63 -29.81 2.37
CA MET A 371 -7.88 -29.64 1.61
C MET A 371 -8.66 -30.94 1.40
N GLU A 372 -8.02 -32.11 1.49
CA GLU A 372 -8.72 -33.40 1.35
C GLU A 372 -9.34 -33.89 2.67
N ASP A 373 -8.79 -33.50 3.82
CA ASP A 373 -9.32 -33.89 5.15
C ASP A 373 -10.56 -33.07 5.59
N GLU A 374 -10.98 -32.04 4.85
CA GLU A 374 -12.26 -31.32 5.08
C GLU A 374 -13.43 -31.88 4.26
N LEU A 375 -13.25 -32.99 3.52
CA LEU A 375 -14.26 -33.59 2.65
C LEU A 375 -14.73 -35.01 3.04
N TYR A 376 -14.50 -35.45 4.29
CA TYR A 376 -15.07 -36.69 4.83
C TYR A 376 -15.73 -36.56 6.20
#